data_AF-N1U784-F1
#
_entry.id   AF-N1U784-F1
#
_cell.length_a   1.000
_cell.length_b   1.000
_cell.length_c   1.000
_cell.angle_alpha   90.00
_cell.angle_beta   90.00
_cell.angle_gamma   90.00
#
_symmetry.space_group_name_H-M   'P 1'
#
loop_
_entity.id
_entity.type
_entity.pdbx_description
1 polymer ?
#
loop_
_entity_poly.entity_id
_entity_poly.type
_entity_poly.pdbx_seq_one_letter_code
_entity_poly.pdbx_strand_id
1 'polypeptide(L)'
;MLTKIITILLIFFSFFCQLKTEQELQYFDLTKALQNPSKVRVLDLTGQKLTTFPREIVQLQELKKLLLRWNRLATLPKKSGNYRICKRCF
;
A
#
# COMPACT_ATOMS: atom_id res chain seq x y z
N MET A 1 12.12 0.43 -43.22
CA MET A 1 12.94 -0.20 -42.17
C MET A 1 13.13 0.75 -40.99
N LEU A 2 13.55 2.00 -41.20
CA LEU A 2 13.78 3.00 -40.16
C LEU A 2 12.51 3.44 -39.40
N THR A 3 11.40 3.68 -40.11
CA THR A 3 10.10 4.07 -39.50
C THR A 3 9.52 2.98 -38.59
N LYS A 4 9.76 1.70 -38.91
CA LYS A 4 9.37 0.56 -38.06
C LYS A 4 10.17 0.47 -36.77
N ILE A 5 11.46 0.83 -36.80
CA ILE A 5 12.33 0.86 -35.61
C ILE A 5 11.89 2.00 -34.68
N ILE A 6 11.59 3.17 -35.23
CA ILE A 6 11.10 4.33 -34.46
C ILE A 6 9.78 4.02 -33.78
N THR A 7 8.82 3.40 -34.48
CA THR A 7 7.54 3.03 -33.87
C THR A 7 7.71 1.95 -32.80
N ILE A 8 8.59 0.97 -32.99
CA ILE A 8 8.93 -0.04 -31.96
C ILE A 8 9.54 0.64 -30.72
N LEU A 9 10.44 1.61 -30.88
CA LEU A 9 11.03 2.36 -29.78
C LEU A 9 10.01 3.23 -29.03
N LEU A 10 9.08 3.87 -29.76
CA LEU A 10 7.97 4.65 -29.18
C LEU A 10 6.99 3.76 -28.41
N ILE A 11 6.69 2.56 -28.93
CA ILE A 11 5.89 1.55 -28.25
C ILE A 11 6.62 1.01 -27.02
N PHE A 12 7.94 0.81 -27.09
CA PHE A 12 8.73 0.35 -25.95
C PHE A 12 8.79 1.41 -24.84
N PHE A 13 8.91 2.69 -25.20
CA PHE A 13 8.86 3.81 -24.27
C PHE A 13 7.47 3.98 -23.62
N SER A 14 6.39 3.78 -24.39
CA SER A 14 5.02 3.79 -23.85
C SER A 14 4.70 2.56 -23.01
N PHE A 15 5.28 1.40 -23.33
CA PHE A 15 5.17 0.17 -22.55
C PHE A 15 5.95 0.26 -21.23
N PHE A 16 7.15 0.87 -21.24
CA PHE A 16 7.86 1.22 -20.01
C PHE A 16 7.08 2.24 -19.15
N CYS A 17 6.33 3.14 -19.78
CA CYS A 17 5.44 4.07 -19.07
C CYS A 17 4.30 3.32 -18.34
N GLN A 18 3.83 2.20 -18.90
CA GLN A 18 2.83 1.31 -18.28
C GLN A 18 3.41 0.35 -17.24
N LEU A 19 4.71 0.01 -17.32
CA LEU A 19 5.41 -0.79 -16.31
C LEU A 19 5.82 -0.01 -15.06
N LYS A 20 5.63 1.32 -15.07
CA LYS A 20 5.69 2.11 -13.85
C LYS A 20 4.43 1.80 -13.05
N THR A 21 4.51 0.75 -12.25
CA THR A 21 3.62 0.61 -11.11
C THR A 21 3.62 1.96 -10.40
N GLU A 22 2.44 2.54 -10.18
CA GLU A 22 2.31 3.59 -9.18
C GLU A 22 3.04 3.04 -7.95
N GLN A 23 4.16 3.64 -7.57
CA GLN A 23 4.83 3.28 -6.32
C GLN A 23 3.85 3.69 -5.23
N GLU A 24 2.91 2.81 -4.88
CA GLU A 24 2.08 2.99 -3.71
C GLU A 24 3.06 3.06 -2.54
N LEU A 25 3.23 4.25 -1.96
CA LEU A 25 4.14 4.49 -0.85
C LEU A 25 3.79 3.50 0.26
N GLN A 26 4.62 2.47 0.38
CA GLN A 26 4.46 1.40 1.34
C GLN A 26 5.22 1.77 2.60
N TYR A 27 4.47 1.94 3.68
CA TYR A 27 5.02 2.22 5.00
C TYR A 27 5.05 0.93 5.82
N PHE A 28 6.12 0.78 6.62
CA PHE A 28 6.29 -0.37 7.53
C PHE A 28 6.20 0.05 9.00
N ASP A 29 6.02 1.33 9.26
CA ASP A 29 6.02 1.93 10.59
C ASP A 29 4.86 2.91 10.67
N LEU A 30 3.98 2.72 11.66
CA LEU A 30 2.81 3.57 11.86
C LEU A 30 3.22 5.01 12.16
N THR A 31 4.27 5.24 12.96
CA THR A 31 4.77 6.57 13.30
C THR A 31 5.22 7.31 12.04
N LYS A 32 5.96 6.63 11.15
CA LYS A 32 6.37 7.23 9.87
C LYS A 32 5.19 7.48 8.95
N ALA A 33 4.21 6.59 8.93
CA ALA A 33 2.99 6.76 8.14
C ALA A 33 2.20 8.01 8.59
N LEU A 34 2.11 8.24 9.90
CA LEU A 34 1.42 9.38 10.49
C LEU A 34 2.10 10.73 10.23
N GLN A 35 3.37 10.77 9.79
CA GLN A 35 4.02 12.01 9.36
C GLN A 35 3.41 12.58 8.06
N ASN A 36 2.84 11.72 7.21
CA ASN A 36 2.27 12.11 5.92
C ASN A 36 0.98 11.32 5.63
N PRO A 37 -0.08 11.48 6.44
CA PRO A 37 -1.25 10.60 6.42
C PRO A 37 -2.03 10.63 5.09
N SER A 38 -1.92 11.71 4.33
CA SER A 38 -2.54 11.88 3.01
C SER A 38 -1.78 11.21 1.86
N LYS A 39 -0.62 10.60 2.10
CA LYS A 39 0.19 9.91 1.07
C LYS A 39 0.26 8.40 1.26
N VAL A 40 -0.21 7.89 2.39
CA VAL A 40 -0.08 6.47 2.74
C VAL A 40 -1.20 5.69 2.08
N ARG A 41 -0.86 4.87 1.07
CA ARG A 41 -1.81 3.96 0.42
C ARG A 41 -1.71 2.54 0.94
N VAL A 42 -0.50 2.12 1.31
CA VAL A 42 -0.23 0.78 1.85
C VAL A 42 0.53 0.91 3.16
N LEU A 43 0.00 0.29 4.21
CA LEU A 43 0.66 0.18 5.51
C LEU A 43 0.83 -1.31 5.86
N ASP A 44 2.07 -1.74 6.05
CA ASP A 44 2.42 -3.09 6.44
C ASP A 44 2.95 -3.14 7.88
N LEU A 45 2.14 -3.66 8.79
CA LEU A 45 2.50 -3.88 10.19
C LEU A 45 2.62 -5.38 10.48
N THR A 46 2.97 -6.20 9.48
CA THR A 46 3.14 -7.64 9.63
C THR A 46 4.20 -7.96 10.69
N GLY A 47 3.90 -8.87 11.62
CA GLY A 47 4.87 -9.38 12.58
C GLY A 47 5.23 -8.44 13.73
N GLN A 48 4.54 -7.30 13.89
CA GLN A 48 4.87 -6.30 14.92
C GLN A 48 4.37 -6.63 16.33
N LYS A 49 3.92 -7.88 16.57
CA LYS A 49 3.43 -8.36 17.89
C LYS A 49 2.31 -7.49 18.47
N LEU A 50 1.56 -6.77 17.64
CA LEU A 50 0.45 -5.92 18.07
C LEU A 50 -0.60 -6.75 18.80
N THR A 51 -0.93 -6.37 20.03
CA THR A 51 -1.98 -6.99 20.86
C THR A 51 -3.32 -6.30 20.68
N THR A 52 -3.30 -5.00 20.34
CA THR A 52 -4.46 -4.15 20.10
C THR A 52 -4.35 -3.46 18.75
N PHE A 53 -5.49 -3.14 18.14
CA PHE A 53 -5.51 -2.42 16.86
C PHE A 53 -5.21 -0.93 17.10
N PRO A 54 -4.24 -0.33 16.41
CA PRO A 54 -3.92 1.10 16.56
C PRO A 54 -5.05 1.95 15.97
N ARG A 55 -5.72 2.75 16.80
CA ARG A 55 -6.86 3.57 16.36
C ARG A 55 -6.43 4.72 15.44
N GLU A 56 -5.17 5.11 15.52
CA GLU A 56 -4.53 6.18 14.74
C GLU A 56 -4.52 5.87 13.24
N ILE A 57 -4.66 4.59 12.85
CA ILE A 57 -4.79 4.19 11.44
C ILE A 57 -5.97 4.88 10.75
N VAL A 58 -7.00 5.29 11.50
CA VAL A 58 -8.15 6.05 10.98
C VAL A 58 -7.75 7.43 10.43
N GLN A 59 -6.61 7.98 10.87
CA GLN A 59 -6.08 9.25 10.36
C GLN A 59 -5.51 9.13 8.93
N LEU A 60 -5.18 7.91 8.48
CA LEU A 60 -4.63 7.64 7.16
C LEU A 60 -5.76 7.61 6.11
N GLN A 61 -6.21 8.79 5.68
CA GLN A 61 -7.42 8.93 4.84
C GLN A 61 -7.30 8.26 3.47
N GLU A 62 -6.09 8.22 2.90
CA GLU A 62 -5.81 7.62 1.59
C GLU A 62 -5.40 6.14 1.68
N LEU A 63 -5.48 5.53 2.87
CA LEU A 63 -5.08 4.14 3.07
C LEU A 63 -6.02 3.22 2.30
N LYS A 64 -5.46 2.43 1.39
CA LYS A 64 -6.17 1.43 0.59
C LYS A 64 -5.95 0.03 1.12
N LYS A 65 -4.74 -0.26 1.61
CA LYS A 65 -4.33 -1.60 2.05
C LYS A 65 -3.61 -1.57 3.39
N LEU A 66 -4.08 -2.37 4.33
CA LEU A 66 -3.49 -2.54 5.64
C LEU A 66 -3.15 -4.02 5.86
N LEU A 67 -1.86 -4.34 6.03
CA LEU A 67 -1.38 -5.70 6.32
C LEU A 67 -1.10 -5.83 7.82
N LEU A 68 -1.76 -6.81 8.45
CA LEU A 68 -1.65 -7.06 9.90
C LEU A 68 -1.30 -8.52 10.21
N ARG A 69 -0.66 -9.22 9.26
CA ARG A 69 -0.31 -10.64 9.40
C ARG A 69 0.63 -10.85 10.59
N TRP A 70 0.61 -12.05 11.17
CA TRP A 70 1.53 -12.44 12.26
C TRP A 70 1.56 -11.47 13.46
N ASN A 71 0.42 -10.85 13.78
CA ASN A 71 0.22 -10.10 15.03
C ASN A 71 -0.63 -10.90 16.04
N ARG A 72 -0.74 -10.39 17.26
CA ARG A 72 -1.48 -11.00 18.39
C ARG A 72 -2.80 -10.28 18.65
N LEU A 73 -3.40 -9.72 17.61
CA LEU A 73 -4.65 -8.95 17.69
C LEU A 73 -5.81 -9.86 18.06
N ALA A 74 -6.31 -9.74 19.29
CA ALA A 74 -7.47 -10.50 19.77
C ALA A 74 -8.76 -10.10 19.01
N THR A 75 -8.90 -8.82 18.71
CA THR A 75 -10.05 -8.27 17.98
C THR A 75 -9.56 -7.34 16.87
N LEU A 76 -10.28 -7.34 15.76
CA LEU A 76 -10.18 -6.26 14.77
C LEU A 76 -11.30 -5.25 15.05
N PRO A 77 -11.06 -3.95 14.85
CA PRO A 77 -12.13 -2.98 14.92
C PRO A 77 -13.17 -3.31 13.86
N LYS A 78 -14.43 -2.99 14.15
CA LYS A 78 -15.47 -2.93 13.12
C LYS A 78 -14.96 -1.95 12.06
N LYS A 79 -14.96 -2.38 10.80
CA LYS A 79 -14.38 -1.61 9.68
C LYS A 79 -15.00 -0.21 9.64
N SER A 80 -14.26 0.78 10.10
CA SER A 80 -14.71 2.19 10.18
C SER A 80 -14.01 3.10 9.17
N GLY A 81 -12.94 2.63 8.51
CA GLY A 81 -12.22 3.38 7.47
C GLY A 81 -12.34 2.77 6.07
N ASN A 82 -11.93 3.56 5.06
CA ASN A 82 -11.99 3.20 3.64
C ASN A 82 -10.83 2.30 3.15
N TYR A 83 -10.20 1.54 4.06
CA TYR A 83 -9.08 0.65 3.75
C TYR A 83 -9.50 -0.82 3.77
N ARG A 84 -8.81 -1.67 3.00
CA ARG A 84 -8.94 -3.13 3.09
C ARG A 84 -7.92 -3.69 4.08
N ILE A 85 -8.40 -4.39 5.10
CA ILE A 85 -7.55 -5.13 6.03
C ILE A 85 -7.26 -6.51 5.43
N CYS A 86 -5.98 -6.86 5.20
CA CYS A 86 -5.59 -8.22 4.82
C CYS A 86 -4.84 -8.92 5.97
N LYS A 87 -5.44 -10.01 6.46
CA LYS A 87 -4.84 -10.97 7.40
C LYS A 87 -4.40 -12.28 6.75
N ARG A 88 -4.87 -12.55 5.53
CA ARG A 88 -4.56 -13.74 4.72
C ARG A 88 -4.73 -13.35 3.27
N CYS A 89 -3.62 -13.12 2.59
CA CYS A 89 -3.57 -13.04 1.13
C CYS A 89 -2.62 -14.17 0.77
N PHE A 90 -3.16 -15.22 0.13
CA PHE A 90 -2.40 -16.32 -0.47
C PHE A 90 -1.56 -15.77 -1.62
#